data_AF-A0A1Z9K4M0-F1
#
_entry.id   AF-A0A1Z9K4M0-F1
#
_cell.length_a   1.000
_cell.length_b   1.000
_cell.length_c   1.000
_cell.angle_alpha   90.00
_cell.angle_beta   90.00
_cell.angle_gamma   90.00
#
_symmetry.space_group_name_H-M   'P 1'
#
loop_
_entity.id
_entity.type
_entity.pdbx_description
1 polymer ?
#
loop_
_entity_poly.entity_id
_entity_poly.type
_entity_poly.pdbx_seq_one_letter_code
_entity_poly.pdbx_strand_id
1 'polypeptide(L)'
;KPEDFGVIPIKPESISGGKDISSSIKIFMDIIKNNGTDAQNNVVFANAGMAIATILKVSHMEGFEKAKESLKSGKALQSLVKLQKLSKK
;
A
#
# COMPACT_ATOMS: atom_id res chain seq x y z
N LYS A 1 11.53 12.64 -0.28
CA LYS A 1 11.49 12.44 1.20
C LYS A 1 10.02 12.28 1.65
N PRO A 2 9.70 11.87 2.89
CA PRO A 2 8.30 11.75 3.34
C PRO A 2 7.46 13.01 3.07
N GLU A 3 8.09 14.18 3.14
CA GLU A 3 7.46 15.48 2.91
C GLU A 3 6.97 15.66 1.46
N ASP A 4 7.58 14.98 0.48
CA ASP A 4 7.16 15.00 -0.92
C ASP A 4 5.75 14.39 -1.11
N PHE A 5 5.29 13.63 -0.12
CA PHE A 5 3.97 12.99 -0.06
C PHE A 5 3.06 13.62 1.01
N GLY A 6 3.49 14.72 1.66
CA GLY A 6 2.74 15.36 2.73
C GLY A 6 2.61 14.51 4.01
N VAL A 7 3.50 13.54 4.23
CA VAL A 7 3.51 12.69 5.43
C VAL A 7 4.76 12.92 6.27
N ILE A 8 4.65 12.62 7.56
CA ILE A 8 5.78 12.74 8.49
C ILE A 8 6.69 11.51 8.43
N PRO A 9 7.99 11.65 8.73
CA PRO A 9 8.86 10.51 8.97
C PRO A 9 8.32 9.61 10.08
N ILE A 10 8.47 8.30 9.89
CA ILE A 10 8.06 7.28 10.86
C ILE A 10 9.27 6.48 11.36
N LYS A 11 9.10 5.81 12.49
CA LYS A 11 10.11 4.87 12.99
C LYS A 11 10.01 3.53 12.26
N PRO A 12 11.14 2.86 11.90
CA PRO A 12 11.11 1.58 11.21
C PRO A 12 10.25 0.51 11.90
N GLU A 13 10.22 0.52 13.24
CA GLU A 13 9.48 -0.46 14.03
C GLU A 13 7.97 -0.41 13.75
N SER A 14 7.44 0.76 13.37
CA SER A 14 6.01 0.96 13.07
C SER A 14 5.53 0.30 11.78
N ILE A 15 6.46 -0.15 10.93
CA ILE A 15 6.17 -0.83 9.66
C ILE A 15 6.86 -2.20 9.58
N SER A 16 7.25 -2.75 10.72
CA SER A 16 7.86 -4.08 10.79
C SER A 16 6.95 -5.13 10.16
N GLY A 17 7.54 -6.01 9.38
CA GLY A 17 6.85 -7.19 8.83
C GLY A 17 6.57 -8.25 9.90
N GLY A 18 5.96 -9.35 9.46
CA GLY A 18 5.76 -10.52 10.32
C GLY A 18 7.09 -11.21 10.62
N LYS A 19 7.16 -11.89 11.76
CA LYS A 19 8.33 -12.72 12.14
C LYS A 19 8.28 -14.11 11.50
N ASP A 20 7.16 -14.45 10.90
CA ASP A 20 6.90 -15.70 10.20
C ASP A 20 5.92 -15.46 9.03
N ILE A 21 5.63 -16.53 8.29
CA ILE A 21 4.72 -16.50 7.14
C ILE A 21 3.31 -16.06 7.57
N SER A 22 2.79 -16.62 8.67
CA SER A 22 1.41 -16.38 9.12
C SER A 22 1.19 -14.91 9.52
N SER A 23 2.11 -14.35 10.32
CA SER A 23 2.09 -12.95 10.73
C SER A 23 2.29 -11.99 9.56
N SER A 24 3.12 -12.35 8.58
CA SER A 24 3.30 -11.53 7.37
C SER A 24 2.04 -11.51 6.51
N ILE A 25 1.39 -12.67 6.33
CA ILE A 25 0.09 -12.76 5.65
C ILE A 25 -0.95 -11.93 6.38
N LYS A 26 -1.01 -12.01 7.71
CA LYS A 26 -1.95 -11.22 8.52
C LYS A 26 -1.76 -9.73 8.29
N ILE A 27 -0.52 -9.23 8.40
CA ILE A 27 -0.22 -7.81 8.18
C ILE A 27 -0.63 -7.37 6.77
N PHE A 28 -0.25 -8.16 5.74
CA PHE A 28 -0.62 -7.87 4.37
C PHE A 28 -2.14 -7.81 4.17
N MET A 29 -2.86 -8.79 4.72
CA MET A 29 -4.32 -8.88 4.61
C MET A 29 -5.04 -7.78 5.37
N ASP A 30 -4.53 -7.37 6.53
CA ASP A 30 -5.06 -6.26 7.31
C ASP A 30 -4.90 -4.96 6.51
N ILE A 31 -3.71 -4.67 5.98
CA ILE A 31 -3.44 -3.48 5.17
C ILE A 31 -4.33 -3.45 3.92
N ILE A 32 -4.34 -4.52 3.11
CA ILE A 32 -5.08 -4.51 1.84
C ILE A 32 -6.60 -4.44 2.03
N LYS A 33 -7.12 -4.80 3.21
CA LYS A 33 -8.52 -4.62 3.62
C LYS A 33 -8.79 -3.27 4.27
N ASN A 34 -7.84 -2.34 4.24
CA ASN A 34 -7.93 -1.01 4.85
C ASN A 34 -8.06 -1.05 6.40
N ASN A 35 -7.47 -2.07 7.03
CA ASN A 35 -7.38 -2.24 8.49
C ASN A 35 -5.95 -2.07 9.03
N GLY A 36 -5.00 -1.62 8.20
CA GLY A 36 -3.63 -1.31 8.61
C GLY A 36 -3.56 0.01 9.41
N THR A 37 -2.47 0.20 10.16
CA THR A 37 -2.21 1.49 10.82
C THR A 37 -1.90 2.60 9.83
N ASP A 38 -2.01 3.86 10.24
CA ASP A 38 -1.66 4.99 9.36
C ASP A 38 -0.21 4.92 8.86
N ALA A 39 0.74 4.49 9.71
CA ALA A 39 2.13 4.32 9.32
C ALA A 39 2.29 3.26 8.23
N GLN A 40 1.64 2.09 8.40
CA GLN A 40 1.67 1.01 7.41
C GLN A 40 1.02 1.44 6.09
N ASN A 41 -0.15 2.07 6.16
CA ASN A 41 -0.88 2.54 5.00
C ASN A 41 -0.10 3.62 4.25
N ASN A 42 0.48 4.59 4.94
CA ASN A 42 1.27 5.67 4.32
C ASN A 42 2.51 5.15 3.60
N VAL A 43 3.18 4.12 4.12
CA VAL A 43 4.31 3.49 3.41
C VAL A 43 3.84 2.75 2.15
N VAL A 44 2.69 2.08 2.21
CA VAL A 44 2.09 1.49 1.00
C VAL A 44 1.73 2.57 -0.02
N PHE A 45 1.15 3.69 0.41
CA PHE A 45 0.81 4.80 -0.47
C PHE A 45 2.06 5.44 -1.10
N ALA A 46 3.14 5.61 -0.34
CA ALA A 46 4.39 6.15 -0.86
C ALA A 46 5.01 5.21 -1.91
N ASN A 47 5.12 3.92 -1.61
CA ASN A 47 5.74 2.95 -2.52
C ASN A 47 4.90 2.74 -3.79
N ALA A 48 3.60 2.47 -3.64
CA ALA A 48 2.70 2.29 -4.78
C ALA A 48 2.50 3.61 -5.54
N GLY A 49 2.41 4.72 -4.82
CA GLY A 49 2.27 6.05 -5.41
C GLY A 49 3.47 6.46 -6.24
N MET A 50 4.69 6.13 -5.80
CA MET A 50 5.90 6.33 -6.61
C MET A 50 5.85 5.53 -7.92
N ALA A 51 5.44 4.26 -7.86
CA ALA A 51 5.29 3.43 -9.06
C ALA A 51 4.22 3.99 -10.02
N ILE A 52 3.08 4.42 -9.48
CA ILE A 52 1.99 5.04 -10.26
C ILE A 52 2.44 6.37 -10.88
N ALA A 53 3.12 7.22 -10.12
CA ALA A 53 3.66 8.49 -10.59
C ALA A 53 4.65 8.27 -11.74
N THR A 54 5.50 7.26 -11.63
CA THR A 54 6.49 6.89 -12.65
C THR A 54 5.82 6.47 -13.96
N ILE A 55 4.85 5.57 -13.91
CA ILE A 55 4.22 5.03 -15.13
C ILE A 55 3.27 6.04 -15.79
N LEU A 56 2.56 6.83 -15.00
CA LEU A 56 1.61 7.83 -15.52
C LEU A 56 2.27 9.18 -15.81
N LYS A 57 3.54 9.38 -15.44
CA LYS A 57 4.28 10.65 -15.54
C LYS A 57 3.55 11.80 -14.85
N VAL A 58 3.00 11.54 -13.67
CA VAL A 58 2.33 12.54 -12.81
C VAL A 58 3.20 12.85 -11.59
N SER A 59 2.78 13.82 -10.76
CA SER A 59 3.51 14.14 -9.54
C SER A 59 3.51 12.98 -8.54
N HIS A 60 4.53 12.92 -7.66
CA HIS A 60 4.60 11.94 -6.58
C HIS A 60 3.36 12.00 -5.67
N MET A 61 2.87 13.21 -5.37
CA MET A 61 1.67 13.42 -4.57
C MET A 61 0.41 12.90 -5.25
N GLU A 62 0.27 13.11 -6.57
CA GLU A 62 -0.86 12.57 -7.32
C GLU A 62 -0.83 11.03 -7.35
N GLY A 63 0.34 10.43 -7.53
CA GLY A 63 0.52 8.98 -7.42
C GLY A 63 0.12 8.45 -6.04
N PHE A 64 0.54 9.14 -4.98
CA PHE A 64 0.18 8.80 -3.60
C PHE A 64 -1.33 8.82 -3.36
N GLU A 65 -2.03 9.88 -3.80
CA GLU A 65 -3.49 9.97 -3.64
C GLU A 65 -4.22 8.91 -4.47
N LYS A 66 -3.72 8.54 -5.67
CA LYS A 66 -4.26 7.40 -6.43
C LYS A 66 -4.06 6.06 -5.71
N ALA A 67 -2.89 5.84 -5.09
CA ALA A 67 -2.64 4.64 -4.29
C ALA A 67 -3.58 4.54 -3.08
N LYS A 68 -3.77 5.67 -2.38
CA LYS A 68 -4.68 5.80 -1.24
C LYS A 68 -6.13 5.59 -1.63
N GLU A 69 -6.58 6.13 -2.76
CA GLU A 69 -7.91 5.88 -3.32
C GLU A 69 -8.11 4.39 -3.61
N SER A 70 -7.13 3.74 -4.25
CA SER A 70 -7.18 2.31 -4.58
C SER A 70 -7.32 1.42 -3.34
N LEU A 71 -6.61 1.73 -2.25
CA LEU A 71 -6.75 1.00 -0.99
C LEU A 71 -8.10 1.26 -0.32
N LYS A 72 -8.47 2.53 -0.14
CA LYS A 72 -9.68 2.93 0.61
C LYS A 72 -10.98 2.53 -0.09
N SER A 73 -11.00 2.52 -1.41
CA SER A 73 -12.15 2.06 -2.20
C SER A 73 -12.26 0.53 -2.26
N GLY A 74 -11.25 -0.21 -1.79
CA GLY A 74 -11.18 -1.67 -1.88
C GLY A 74 -10.76 -2.19 -3.27
N LYS A 75 -10.46 -1.32 -4.24
CA LYS A 75 -9.98 -1.73 -5.58
C LYS A 75 -8.67 -2.52 -5.53
N ALA A 76 -7.78 -2.21 -4.59
CA ALA A 76 -6.56 -2.98 -4.35
C ALA A 76 -6.88 -4.45 -4.01
N LEU A 77 -7.80 -4.68 -3.06
CA LEU A 77 -8.25 -6.02 -2.69
C LEU A 77 -8.94 -6.74 -3.85
N GLN A 78 -9.81 -6.04 -4.60
CA GLN A 78 -10.48 -6.60 -5.76
C GLN A 78 -9.47 -7.08 -6.82
N SER A 79 -8.38 -6.32 -7.03
CA SER A 79 -7.30 -6.67 -7.96
C SER A 79 -6.56 -7.92 -7.52
N LEU A 80 -6.25 -8.06 -6.21
CA LEU A 80 -5.66 -9.28 -5.65
C LEU A 80 -6.57 -10.50 -5.86
N VAL A 81 -7.86 -10.37 -5.55
CA VAL A 81 -8.83 -11.47 -5.73
C VAL A 81 -8.94 -11.87 -7.20
N LYS A 82 -8.94 -10.90 -8.12
CA LYS A 82 -8.94 -11.16 -9.56
C LYS A 82 -7.68 -11.91 -9.98
N LEU A 83 -6.50 -11.47 -9.53
CA LEU A 83 -5.23 -12.14 -9.81
C LEU A 83 -5.24 -13.59 -9.32
N GLN A 84 -5.66 -13.83 -8.08
CA GLN A 84 -5.77 -15.18 -7.52
C GLN A 84 -6.70 -16.09 -8.33
N LYS A 85 -7.82 -15.56 -8.85
CA LYS A 85 -8.73 -16.33 -9.71
C LYS A 85 -8.08 -16.70 -11.05
N LEU A 86 -7.26 -15.81 -11.62
CA LEU A 86 -6.56 -16.04 -12.88
C LEU A 86 -5.41 -17.05 -12.74
N SER A 87 -4.69 -17.01 -11.62
CA SER A 87 -3.56 -17.92 -11.33
C SER A 87 -3.96 -19.34 -10.91
N LYS A 88 -5.27 -19.62 -10.77
CA LYS A 88 -5.81 -20.96 -10.47
C LYS A 88 -6.08 -21.80 -11.72
N LYS A 89 -5.84 -21.25 -12.92
CA LYS A 89 -5.83 -21.99 -14.18
C LYS A 89 -4.44 -22.54 -14.43
#